data_AF-N6UAW0-F1
#
_entry.id   AF-N6UAW0-F1
#
_cell.length_a   1.000
_cell.length_b   1.000
_cell.length_c   1.000
_cell.angle_alpha   90.00
_cell.angle_beta   90.00
_cell.angle_gamma   90.00
#
_symmetry.space_group_name_H-M   'P 1'
#
loop_
_entity.id
_entity.type
_entity.pdbx_description
1 polymer ?
#
loop_
_entity_poly.entity_id
_entity_poly.type
_entity_poly.pdbx_seq_one_letter_code
_entity_poly.pdbx_strand_id
1 'polypeptide(L)'
;MAPTARTGSWKHRFKEQEQLLANADNILRLSTLTEIRSPEDVVTLHRHLGACIQETRQLEDKLAKKLSKKLKNQVPNNGRGIQRQNSIGPFLAWLKENGAKMNGCSIAAFEGYGLGIKLDQTAAKNSLIMSVPSKLFMSTDSAKRSILSNLFDKLDILKNMPNVLLAIHLLVEKFSPNSFWKSYINTLPKTYNTILYFTQLELEELAGSCALEPSYTQIRSIIRQYAYFYKVFATLDHEIGELMHKFSFKEYW
;
A
#
# COMPACT_ATOMS: atom_id res chain seq x y z
N MET A 1 -14.60 -0.07 -31.98
CA MET A 1 -14.36 1.39 -31.89
C MET A 1 -13.27 1.63 -30.86
N ALA A 2 -12.16 2.23 -31.28
CA ALA A 2 -11.02 2.50 -30.41
C ALA A 2 -11.39 3.50 -29.30
N PRO A 3 -10.91 3.34 -28.05
CA PRO A 3 -11.11 4.36 -27.04
C PRO A 3 -10.21 5.55 -27.36
N THR A 4 -10.84 6.66 -27.70
CA THR A 4 -10.23 7.99 -27.86
C THR A 4 -9.36 8.34 -26.65
N ALA A 5 -8.10 8.68 -26.90
CA ALA A 5 -7.15 9.18 -25.92
C ALA A 5 -7.68 10.47 -25.28
N ARG A 6 -8.31 10.35 -24.10
CA ARG A 6 -8.56 11.50 -23.23
C ARG A 6 -7.30 11.74 -22.40
N THR A 7 -6.75 12.93 -22.55
CA THR A 7 -5.52 13.40 -21.91
C THR A 7 -5.73 13.54 -20.40
N GLY A 8 -5.22 12.56 -19.65
CA GLY A 8 -5.31 12.52 -18.18
C GLY A 8 -4.67 13.72 -17.44
N SER A 9 -5.37 14.16 -16.39
CA SER A 9 -5.22 15.26 -15.42
C SER A 9 -3.87 15.45 -14.67
N TRP A 10 -2.78 14.77 -15.07
CA TRP A 10 -1.46 15.12 -14.54
C TRP A 10 -1.01 16.42 -15.20
N LYS A 11 -1.34 17.56 -14.57
CA LYS A 11 -1.12 18.94 -15.06
C LYS A 11 0.33 19.21 -15.54
N HIS A 12 1.30 18.37 -15.15
CA HIS A 12 2.61 18.28 -15.80
C HIS A 12 3.10 16.83 -15.81
N ARG A 13 3.09 16.15 -16.97
CA ARG A 13 3.76 14.85 -17.10
C ARG A 13 5.27 15.05 -17.16
N PHE A 14 5.96 14.58 -16.13
CA PHE A 14 7.42 14.45 -16.22
C PHE A 14 7.76 13.28 -17.14
N LYS A 15 8.92 13.35 -17.81
CA LYS A 15 9.44 12.23 -18.62
C LYS A 15 9.45 10.91 -17.85
N GLU A 16 9.75 10.96 -16.55
CA GLU A 16 9.76 9.79 -15.67
C GLU A 16 8.38 9.16 -15.51
N GLN A 17 7.29 9.94 -15.55
CA GLN A 17 5.92 9.43 -15.46
C GLN A 17 5.53 8.66 -16.73
N GLU A 18 5.96 9.12 -17.90
CA GLU A 18 5.75 8.39 -19.16
C GLU A 18 6.57 7.09 -19.18
N GLN A 19 7.81 7.13 -18.69
CA GLN A 19 8.64 5.93 -18.53
C GLN A 19 8.02 4.93 -17.55
N LEU A 20 7.44 5.40 -16.45
CA LEU A 20 6.71 4.57 -15.49
C LEU A 20 5.47 3.93 -16.12
N LEU A 21 4.71 4.66 -16.94
CA LEU A 21 3.58 4.10 -17.68
C LEU A 21 4.02 3.02 -18.68
N ALA A 22 5.09 3.26 -19.44
CA ALA A 22 5.65 2.29 -20.37
C ALA A 22 6.18 1.04 -19.64
N ASN A 23 6.82 1.21 -18.49
CA ASN A 23 7.28 0.09 -17.69
C ASN A 23 6.11 -0.69 -17.06
N ALA A 24 5.05 0.01 -16.63
CA ALA A 24 3.81 -0.63 -16.16
C ALA A 24 3.16 -1.48 -17.27
N ASP A 25 3.17 -1.01 -18.53
CA ASP A 25 2.71 -1.81 -19.68
C ASP A 25 3.55 -3.07 -19.88
N ASN A 26 4.88 -2.97 -19.78
CA ASN A 26 5.76 -4.12 -19.88
C ASN A 26 5.52 -5.12 -18.74
N ILE A 27 5.35 -4.63 -17.51
CA ILE A 27 4.98 -5.44 -16.33
C ILE A 27 3.66 -6.18 -16.57
N LEU A 28 2.62 -5.48 -17.04
CA LEU A 28 1.32 -6.10 -17.31
C LEU A 28 1.48 -7.21 -18.36
N ARG A 29 2.19 -6.96 -19.45
CA ARG A 29 2.46 -7.95 -20.49
C ARG A 29 3.14 -9.20 -19.92
N LEU A 30 4.26 -9.04 -19.22
CA LEU A 30 5.04 -10.13 -18.63
C LEU A 30 4.24 -10.91 -17.58
N SER A 31 3.53 -10.20 -16.69
CA SER A 31 2.78 -10.80 -15.60
C SER A 31 1.45 -11.44 -16.02
N THR A 32 1.02 -11.29 -17.28
CA THR A 32 -0.13 -12.00 -17.87
C THR A 32 0.24 -13.23 -18.68
N LEU A 33 1.53 -13.47 -18.95
CA LEU A 33 1.98 -14.64 -19.73
C LEU A 33 1.55 -15.95 -19.05
N THR A 34 0.73 -16.74 -19.72
CA THR A 34 0.19 -18.01 -19.21
C THR A 34 1.13 -19.20 -19.41
N GLU A 35 2.18 -19.03 -20.22
CA GLU A 35 3.10 -20.11 -20.58
C GLU A 35 4.24 -20.26 -19.57
N ILE A 36 3.92 -20.76 -18.37
CA ILE A 36 4.94 -21.36 -17.50
C ILE A 36 4.99 -22.84 -17.87
N ARG A 37 6.05 -23.26 -18.58
CA ARG A 37 6.18 -24.64 -19.08
C ARG A 37 7.08 -25.47 -18.17
N SER A 38 7.96 -24.83 -17.39
CA SER A 38 8.88 -25.45 -16.44
C SER A 38 9.13 -24.58 -15.19
N PRO A 39 9.64 -25.15 -14.08
CA PRO A 39 10.08 -24.37 -12.91
C PRO A 39 11.16 -23.32 -13.23
N GLU A 40 12.03 -23.59 -14.21
CA GLU A 40 13.07 -22.66 -14.66
C GLU A 40 12.47 -21.40 -15.33
N ASP A 41 11.34 -21.56 -16.03
CA ASP A 41 10.61 -20.45 -16.62
C ASP A 41 10.03 -19.52 -15.55
N VAL A 42 9.59 -20.06 -14.41
CA VAL A 42 9.08 -19.27 -13.27
C VAL A 42 10.18 -18.37 -12.72
N VAL A 43 11.36 -18.95 -12.47
CA VAL A 43 12.51 -18.22 -11.93
C VAL A 43 12.97 -17.15 -12.92
N THR A 44 13.01 -17.47 -14.21
CA THR A 44 13.40 -16.52 -15.25
C THR A 44 12.41 -15.38 -15.40
N LEU A 45 11.10 -15.67 -15.39
CA LEU A 45 10.06 -14.66 -15.36
C LEU A 45 10.16 -13.76 -14.13
N HIS A 46 10.41 -14.36 -12.96
CA HIS A 46 10.60 -13.60 -11.72
C HIS A 46 11.81 -12.66 -11.80
N ARG A 47 12.93 -13.12 -12.37
CA ARG A 47 14.12 -12.29 -12.60
C ARG A 47 13.81 -11.09 -13.50
N HIS A 48 13.07 -11.29 -14.59
CA HIS A 48 12.64 -10.21 -15.48
C HIS A 48 11.70 -9.23 -14.76
N LEU A 49 10.72 -9.72 -14.01
CA LEU A 49 9.83 -8.87 -13.20
C LEU A 49 10.61 -8.10 -12.14
N GLY A 50 11.59 -8.73 -11.49
CA GLY A 50 12.51 -8.08 -10.55
C GLY A 50 13.27 -6.92 -11.18
N ALA A 51 13.78 -7.09 -12.40
CA ALA A 51 14.44 -6.01 -13.13
C ALA A 51 13.48 -4.83 -13.41
N CYS A 52 12.25 -5.12 -13.86
CA CYS A 52 11.22 -4.08 -14.08
C CYS A 52 10.86 -3.33 -12.79
N ILE A 53 10.80 -4.02 -11.64
CA ILE A 53 10.55 -3.38 -10.34
C ILE A 53 11.72 -2.47 -9.94
N GLN A 54 12.95 -2.91 -10.13
CA GLN A 54 14.13 -2.09 -9.82
C GLN A 54 14.13 -0.80 -10.66
N GLU A 55 13.81 -0.91 -11.95
CA GLU A 55 13.62 0.25 -12.82
C GLU A 55 12.50 1.17 -12.31
N THR A 56 11.34 0.60 -11.94
CA THR A 56 10.21 1.35 -11.35
C THR A 56 10.65 2.15 -10.13
N ARG A 57 11.34 1.51 -9.17
CA ARG A 57 11.83 2.17 -7.95
C ARG A 57 12.78 3.33 -8.27
N GLN A 58 13.71 3.13 -9.21
CA GLN A 58 14.64 4.17 -9.62
C GLN A 58 13.93 5.36 -10.28
N LEU A 59 12.92 5.11 -11.10
CA LEU A 59 12.12 6.16 -11.75
C LEU A 59 11.26 6.92 -10.73
N GLU A 60 10.64 6.22 -9.77
CA GLU A 60 9.88 6.82 -8.68
C GLU A 60 10.76 7.71 -7.79
N ASP A 61 11.96 7.26 -7.44
CA ASP A 61 12.93 8.06 -6.68
C ASP A 61 13.38 9.32 -7.44
N LYS A 62 13.62 9.20 -8.75
CA LYS A 62 13.94 10.35 -9.62
C LYS A 62 12.77 11.34 -9.67
N LEU A 63 11.55 10.86 -9.82
CA LEU A 63 10.34 11.66 -9.84
C LEU A 63 10.14 12.40 -8.50
N ALA A 64 10.26 11.71 -7.37
CA ALA A 64 10.16 12.29 -6.03
C ALA A 64 11.23 13.38 -5.79
N LYS A 65 12.46 13.17 -6.26
CA LYS A 65 13.54 14.18 -6.20
C LYS A 65 13.22 15.42 -7.05
N LYS A 66 12.61 15.27 -8.23
CA LYS A 66 12.19 16.40 -9.07
C LYS A 66 11.04 17.18 -8.46
N LEU A 67 10.03 16.47 -7.96
CA LEU A 67 8.88 17.08 -7.27
C LEU A 67 9.34 17.87 -6.03
N SER A 68 10.18 17.27 -5.18
CA SER A 68 10.70 17.95 -3.99
C SER A 68 11.57 19.16 -4.32
N LYS A 69 12.37 19.15 -5.41
CA LYS A 69 13.11 20.34 -5.88
C LYS A 69 12.17 21.47 -6.30
N LYS A 70 11.04 21.16 -6.96
CA LYS A 70 10.02 22.16 -7.33
C LYS A 70 9.31 22.75 -6.10
N LEU A 71 9.07 21.93 -5.07
CA LEU A 71 8.44 22.31 -3.79
C LEU A 71 9.37 23.08 -2.83
N LYS A 72 10.69 22.86 -2.88
CA LYS A 72 11.70 23.56 -2.05
C LYS A 72 11.75 25.08 -2.28
N ASN A 73 11.14 25.59 -3.35
CA ASN A 73 11.00 27.02 -3.58
C ASN A 73 9.85 27.67 -2.80
N GLN A 74 9.13 26.94 -1.93
CA GLN A 74 7.98 27.50 -1.21
C GLN A 74 7.89 27.25 0.31
N VAL A 75 8.54 26.25 0.93
CA VAL A 75 8.49 26.08 2.40
C VAL A 75 9.73 25.32 2.95
N PRO A 76 10.30 25.70 4.12
CA PRO A 76 11.35 24.92 4.79
C PRO A 76 10.83 23.59 5.37
N ASN A 77 11.64 22.55 5.20
CA ASN A 77 11.31 21.15 5.48
C ASN A 77 11.65 20.75 6.93
N ASN A 78 10.65 20.55 7.80
CA ASN A 78 10.83 19.81 9.06
C ASN A 78 10.58 18.31 8.83
N GLY A 79 11.44 17.69 8.02
CA GLY A 79 11.34 16.30 7.57
C GLY A 79 11.91 15.26 8.53
N ARG A 80 11.65 15.36 9.84
CA ARG A 80 11.87 14.22 10.75
C ARG A 80 10.58 13.40 10.79
N GLY A 81 10.59 12.25 10.10
CA GLY A 81 9.47 11.32 10.16
C GLY A 81 9.13 10.99 11.61
N ILE A 82 7.86 11.15 11.99
CA ILE A 82 7.38 10.84 13.33
C ILE A 82 7.75 9.38 13.65
N GLN A 83 8.41 9.15 14.78
CA GLN A 83 8.65 7.80 15.28
C GLN A 83 7.31 7.17 15.64
N ARG A 84 7.10 5.89 15.28
CA ARG A 84 5.83 5.18 15.50
C ARG A 84 5.34 5.28 16.96
N GLN A 85 6.27 5.24 17.92
CA GLN A 85 6.01 5.40 19.35
C GLN A 85 5.31 6.73 19.68
N ASN A 86 5.70 7.82 19.01
CA ASN A 86 5.11 9.15 19.23
C ASN A 86 3.67 9.25 18.72
N SER A 87 3.24 8.30 17.88
CA SER A 87 1.86 8.26 17.35
C SER A 87 0.89 7.50 18.28
N ILE A 88 1.40 6.80 19.31
CA ILE A 88 0.58 6.01 20.23
C ILE A 88 -0.34 6.90 21.06
N GLY A 89 0.20 7.98 21.64
CA GLY A 89 -0.60 8.93 22.45
C GLY A 89 -1.81 9.49 21.68
N PRO A 90 -1.61 10.09 20.50
CA PRO A 90 -2.70 10.54 19.64
C PRO A 90 -3.68 9.43 19.23
N PHE A 91 -3.20 8.21 19.00
CA PHE A 91 -4.05 7.06 18.69
C PHE A 91 -4.94 6.65 19.86
N LEU A 92 -4.41 6.59 21.08
CA LEU A 92 -5.19 6.26 22.27
C LEU A 92 -6.23 7.35 22.58
N ALA A 93 -5.89 8.63 22.38
CA ALA A 93 -6.84 9.73 22.51
C ALA A 93 -8.00 9.58 21.51
N TRP A 94 -7.68 9.37 20.23
CA TRP A 94 -8.67 9.18 19.17
C TRP A 94 -9.58 7.96 19.42
N LEU A 95 -9.02 6.84 19.91
CA LEU A 95 -9.79 5.67 20.31
C LEU A 95 -10.80 6.01 21.41
N LYS A 96 -10.34 6.67 22.49
CA LYS A 96 -11.18 7.05 23.64
C LYS A 96 -12.29 8.02 23.24
N GLU A 97 -11.96 9.06 22.48
CA GLU A 97 -12.92 10.04 21.95
C GLU A 97 -14.02 9.38 21.11
N ASN A 98 -13.69 8.28 20.44
CA ASN A 98 -14.63 7.53 19.62
C ASN A 98 -15.34 6.37 20.36
N GLY A 99 -15.21 6.29 21.68
CA GLY A 99 -15.95 5.33 22.51
C GLY A 99 -15.30 3.95 22.62
N ALA A 100 -14.04 3.80 22.21
CA ALA A 100 -13.28 2.61 22.53
C ALA A 100 -12.95 2.58 24.03
N LYS A 101 -13.01 1.39 24.62
CA LYS A 101 -12.70 1.15 26.03
C LYS A 101 -11.44 0.31 26.11
N MET A 102 -10.47 0.74 26.89
CA MET A 102 -9.29 -0.03 27.25
C MET A 102 -9.22 -0.11 28.78
N ASN A 103 -9.32 -1.32 29.31
CA ASN A 103 -9.41 -1.57 30.75
C ASN A 103 -8.14 -2.26 31.22
N GLY A 104 -7.28 -1.51 31.93
CA GLY A 104 -6.06 -2.08 32.52
C GLY A 104 -5.06 -2.59 31.48
N CYS A 105 -5.01 -1.97 30.30
CA CYS A 105 -4.03 -2.30 29.26
C CYS A 105 -3.47 -1.06 28.58
N SER A 106 -2.24 -1.19 28.11
CA SER A 106 -1.48 -0.16 27.42
C SER A 106 -0.78 -0.74 26.18
N ILE A 107 -0.27 0.14 25.31
CA ILE A 107 0.54 -0.26 24.15
C ILE A 107 2.01 -0.12 24.55
N ALA A 108 2.77 -1.21 24.40
CA ALA A 108 4.20 -1.26 24.70
C ALA A 108 4.97 -1.92 23.55
N ALA A 109 6.28 -1.68 23.49
CA ALA A 109 7.17 -2.40 22.60
C ALA A 109 7.68 -3.68 23.28
N PHE A 110 7.70 -4.77 22.51
CA PHE A 110 8.21 -6.08 22.89
C PHE A 110 9.34 -6.45 21.94
N GLU A 111 10.44 -6.91 22.50
CA GLU A 111 11.59 -7.37 21.72
C GLU A 111 11.20 -8.52 20.80
N GLY A 112 11.60 -8.44 19.52
CA GLY A 112 11.24 -9.42 18.48
C GLY A 112 9.81 -9.30 17.91
N TYR A 113 8.86 -8.68 18.61
CA TYR A 113 7.46 -8.59 18.18
C TYR A 113 6.99 -7.17 17.81
N GLY A 114 7.74 -6.13 18.21
CA GLY A 114 7.36 -4.74 17.98
C GLY A 114 6.29 -4.27 18.95
N LEU A 115 5.34 -3.43 18.50
CA LEU A 115 4.27 -2.93 19.37
C LEU A 115 3.22 -4.00 19.63
N GLY A 116 2.82 -4.14 20.89
CA GLY A 116 1.75 -5.02 21.32
C GLY A 116 0.95 -4.44 22.48
N ILE A 117 -0.06 -5.20 22.92
CA ILE A 117 -0.87 -4.87 24.10
C ILE A 117 -0.22 -5.48 25.35
N LYS A 118 0.01 -4.65 26.36
CA LYS A 118 0.49 -5.04 27.68
C LYS A 118 -0.64 -4.86 28.68
N LEU A 119 -0.86 -5.85 29.54
CA LEU A 119 -1.74 -5.68 30.70
C LEU A 119 -0.98 -4.90 31.79
N ASP A 120 -1.61 -3.86 32.33
CA ASP A 120 -1.07 -3.07 33.44
C ASP A 120 -1.53 -3.62 34.80
N GLN A 121 -2.49 -4.55 34.80
CA GLN A 121 -3.03 -5.23 35.97
C GLN A 121 -3.39 -6.67 35.64
N THR A 122 -3.41 -7.53 36.66
CA THR A 122 -3.88 -8.92 36.51
C THR A 122 -5.34 -8.93 36.06
N ALA A 123 -5.63 -9.71 35.01
CA ALA A 123 -6.96 -9.86 34.46
C ALA A 123 -7.36 -11.34 34.53
N ALA A 124 -8.58 -11.63 34.98
CA ALA A 124 -9.11 -12.98 35.01
C ALA A 124 -9.34 -13.51 33.59
N LYS A 125 -9.30 -14.82 33.41
CA LYS A 125 -9.68 -15.46 32.13
C LYS A 125 -11.10 -15.02 31.74
N ASN A 126 -11.31 -14.73 30.46
CA ASN A 126 -12.58 -14.25 29.89
C ASN A 126 -13.02 -12.84 30.34
N SER A 127 -12.15 -12.05 30.97
CA SER A 127 -12.45 -10.65 31.27
C SER A 127 -12.38 -9.76 30.03
N LEU A 128 -13.25 -8.76 29.95
CA LEU A 128 -13.28 -7.78 28.87
C LEU A 128 -12.21 -6.69 29.10
N ILE A 129 -11.06 -6.85 28.42
CA ILE A 129 -9.93 -5.91 28.51
C ILE A 129 -10.03 -4.74 27.50
N MET A 130 -10.73 -4.95 26.38
CA MET A 130 -10.84 -3.94 25.32
C MET A 130 -12.17 -4.09 24.56
N SER A 131 -12.77 -2.96 24.18
CA SER A 131 -13.91 -2.90 23.27
C SER A 131 -13.69 -1.78 22.26
N VAL A 132 -13.87 -2.07 20.97
CA VAL A 132 -13.67 -1.11 19.87
C VAL A 132 -14.96 -1.00 19.06
N PRO A 133 -15.61 0.17 19.01
CA PRO A 133 -16.79 0.40 18.18
C PRO A 133 -16.52 0.17 16.68
N SER A 134 -17.48 -0.44 15.97
CA SER A 134 -17.35 -0.77 14.55
C SER A 134 -17.12 0.44 13.64
N LYS A 135 -17.55 1.64 14.04
CA LYS A 135 -17.28 2.89 13.32
C LYS A 135 -15.78 3.20 13.17
N LEU A 136 -14.93 2.61 14.00
CA LEU A 136 -13.48 2.78 13.94
C LEU A 136 -12.81 1.81 12.97
N PHE A 137 -13.53 0.80 12.48
CA PHE A 137 -12.98 -0.17 11.55
C PHE A 137 -12.86 0.44 10.15
N MET A 138 -11.73 0.16 9.49
CA MET A 138 -11.63 0.30 8.04
C MET A 138 -12.18 -0.98 7.43
N SER A 139 -13.32 -0.88 6.74
CA SER A 139 -14.03 -2.02 6.17
C SER A 139 -14.33 -1.80 4.69
N THR A 140 -14.79 -2.84 4.01
CA THR A 140 -15.29 -2.73 2.64
C THR A 140 -16.47 -1.77 2.55
N ASP A 141 -17.29 -1.69 3.60
CA ASP A 141 -18.42 -0.76 3.67
C ASP A 141 -17.97 0.69 3.86
N SER A 142 -16.93 0.95 4.67
CA SER A 142 -16.34 2.29 4.76
C SER A 142 -15.69 2.71 3.43
N ALA A 143 -15.03 1.77 2.75
CA ALA A 143 -14.44 2.01 1.44
C ALA A 143 -15.52 2.41 0.40
N LYS A 144 -16.65 1.70 0.35
CA LYS A 144 -17.78 1.99 -0.56
C LYS A 144 -18.46 3.34 -0.29
N ARG A 145 -18.38 3.85 0.94
CA ARG A 145 -18.89 5.19 1.33
C ARG A 145 -17.85 6.31 1.18
N SER A 146 -16.60 5.97 0.87
CA SER A 146 -15.53 6.95 0.65
C SER A 146 -15.54 7.48 -0.79
N ILE A 147 -14.56 8.34 -1.12
CA ILE A 147 -14.32 8.80 -2.50
C ILE A 147 -14.14 7.63 -3.49
N LEU A 148 -13.79 6.43 -3.01
CA LEU A 148 -13.66 5.22 -3.83
C LEU A 148 -14.97 4.66 -4.37
N SER A 149 -16.14 5.13 -3.90
CA SER A 149 -17.45 4.63 -4.34
C SER A 149 -17.58 4.58 -5.87
N ASN A 150 -17.20 5.67 -6.54
CA ASN A 150 -17.25 5.78 -7.99
C ASN A 150 -16.31 4.81 -8.73
N LEU A 151 -15.18 4.45 -8.11
CA LEU A 151 -14.24 3.47 -8.68
C LEU A 151 -14.69 2.04 -8.41
N PHE A 152 -15.28 1.81 -7.24
CA PHE A 152 -15.83 0.51 -6.88
C PHE A 152 -16.84 0.03 -7.94
N ASP A 153 -17.71 0.92 -8.42
CA ASP A 153 -18.71 0.56 -9.44
C ASP A 153 -18.13 0.35 -10.83
N LYS A 154 -16.96 0.94 -11.14
CA LYS A 154 -16.34 0.89 -12.47
C LYS A 154 -15.29 -0.22 -12.62
N LEU A 155 -14.67 -0.64 -11.53
CA LEU A 155 -13.51 -1.54 -11.56
C LEU A 155 -13.87 -2.90 -10.95
N ASP A 156 -13.97 -3.92 -11.79
CA ASP A 156 -14.31 -5.28 -11.35
C ASP A 156 -13.30 -5.86 -10.37
N ILE A 157 -12.03 -5.47 -10.47
CA ILE A 157 -11.01 -5.88 -9.50
C ILE A 157 -11.36 -5.43 -8.07
N LEU A 158 -11.95 -4.23 -7.90
CA LEU A 158 -12.34 -3.72 -6.58
C LEU A 158 -13.61 -4.42 -6.06
N LYS A 159 -14.51 -4.85 -6.95
CA LYS A 159 -15.71 -5.60 -6.58
C LYS A 159 -15.39 -7.02 -6.15
N ASN A 160 -14.54 -7.69 -6.91
CA ASN A 160 -14.24 -9.11 -6.75
C ASN A 160 -13.12 -9.39 -5.76
N MET A 161 -12.31 -8.39 -5.40
CA MET A 161 -11.18 -8.55 -4.47
C MET A 161 -11.29 -7.58 -3.28
N PRO A 162 -12.03 -7.96 -2.21
CA PRO A 162 -12.19 -7.14 -1.01
C PRO A 162 -10.88 -6.72 -0.33
N ASN A 163 -9.87 -7.58 -0.36
CA ASN A 163 -8.53 -7.30 0.15
C ASN A 163 -7.83 -6.17 -0.64
N VAL A 164 -7.97 -6.14 -1.95
CA VAL A 164 -7.44 -5.07 -2.81
C VAL A 164 -8.20 -3.77 -2.56
N LEU A 165 -9.53 -3.83 -2.43
CA LEU A 165 -10.34 -2.67 -2.05
C LEU A 165 -9.87 -2.05 -0.73
N LEU A 166 -9.60 -2.87 0.29
CA LEU A 166 -9.10 -2.39 1.58
C LEU A 166 -7.69 -1.78 1.47
N ALA A 167 -6.80 -2.36 0.67
CA ALA A 167 -5.47 -1.81 0.43
C ALA A 167 -5.55 -0.42 -0.24
N ILE A 168 -6.39 -0.27 -1.27
CA ILE A 168 -6.60 1.02 -1.92
C ILE A 168 -7.30 2.02 -0.99
N HIS A 169 -8.28 1.58 -0.18
CA HIS A 169 -8.92 2.43 0.81
C HIS A 169 -7.93 2.96 1.85
N LEU A 170 -7.02 2.10 2.33
CA LEU A 170 -5.95 2.50 3.24
C LEU A 170 -5.05 3.57 2.62
N LEU A 171 -4.67 3.43 1.34
CA LEU A 171 -3.83 4.41 0.65
C LEU A 171 -4.53 5.74 0.42
N VAL A 172 -5.80 5.71 0.03
CA VAL A 172 -6.61 6.91 -0.12
C VAL A 172 -6.70 7.68 1.21
N GLU A 173 -7.00 6.99 2.31
CA GLU A 173 -7.06 7.60 3.63
C GLU A 173 -5.68 8.08 4.11
N LYS A 174 -4.61 7.34 3.78
CA LYS A 174 -3.23 7.74 4.10
C LYS A 174 -2.84 9.07 3.44
N PHE A 175 -3.19 9.24 2.16
CA PHE A 175 -2.87 10.44 1.39
C PHE A 175 -3.81 11.60 1.67
N SER A 176 -5.01 11.32 2.19
CA SER A 176 -5.98 12.33 2.58
C SER A 176 -5.47 13.15 3.78
N PRO A 177 -5.44 14.49 3.71
CA PRO A 177 -4.94 15.32 4.80
C PRO A 177 -5.84 15.25 6.04
N ASN A 178 -7.15 15.14 5.85
CA ASN A 178 -8.16 15.17 6.91
C ASN A 178 -8.81 13.79 7.16
N SER A 179 -8.04 12.71 7.00
CA SER A 179 -8.56 11.35 7.21
C SER A 179 -9.04 11.11 8.64
N PHE A 180 -10.23 10.54 8.78
CA PHE A 180 -10.74 10.10 10.08
C PHE A 180 -9.83 9.05 10.75
N TRP A 181 -9.18 8.18 9.96
CA TRP A 181 -8.30 7.12 10.44
C TRP A 181 -6.84 7.57 10.55
N LYS A 182 -6.53 8.88 10.48
CA LYS A 182 -5.14 9.37 10.47
C LYS A 182 -4.32 8.85 11.65
N SER A 183 -4.89 8.88 12.85
CA SER A 183 -4.23 8.39 14.07
C SER A 183 -3.96 6.89 14.01
N TYR A 184 -4.89 6.10 13.47
CA TYR A 184 -4.69 4.66 13.25
C TYR A 184 -3.57 4.41 12.23
N ILE A 185 -3.64 5.03 11.06
CA ILE A 185 -2.66 4.86 9.97
C ILE A 185 -1.24 5.23 10.42
N ASN A 186 -1.08 6.29 11.21
CA ASN A 186 0.23 6.73 11.73
C ASN A 186 0.87 5.71 12.70
N THR A 187 0.07 4.81 13.28
CA THR A 187 0.56 3.72 14.15
C THR A 187 0.86 2.43 13.41
N LEU A 188 0.63 2.35 12.10
CA LEU A 188 0.97 1.16 11.33
C LEU A 188 2.50 0.98 11.19
N PRO A 189 3.01 -0.25 11.11
CA PRO A 189 4.39 -0.51 10.73
C PRO A 189 4.72 0.10 9.35
N LYS A 190 5.96 0.56 9.19
CA LYS A 190 6.47 1.07 7.91
C LYS A 190 7.06 -0.03 7.02
N THR A 191 7.32 -1.20 7.60
CA THR A 191 7.91 -2.38 6.97
C THR A 191 7.29 -3.62 7.59
N TYR A 192 7.25 -4.70 6.81
CA TYR A 192 6.72 -6.01 7.22
C TYR A 192 7.72 -7.09 6.84
N ASN A 193 7.52 -8.30 7.38
CA ASN A 193 8.36 -9.48 7.08
C ASN A 193 7.64 -10.45 6.14
N THR A 194 6.74 -9.94 5.29
CA THR A 194 6.06 -10.75 4.26
C THR A 194 7.01 -11.05 3.11
N ILE A 195 6.72 -12.08 2.33
CA ILE A 195 7.54 -12.53 1.19
C ILE A 195 7.93 -11.44 0.20
N LEU A 196 7.11 -10.40 0.06
CA LEU A 196 7.43 -9.24 -0.75
C LEU A 196 8.77 -8.65 -0.33
N TYR A 197 9.00 -8.46 0.97
CA TYR A 197 10.18 -7.79 1.52
C TYR A 197 11.46 -8.62 1.44
N PHE A 198 11.40 -9.85 0.94
CA PHE A 198 12.57 -10.71 0.79
C PHE A 198 13.43 -10.23 -0.39
N THR A 199 14.74 -10.35 -0.21
CA THR A 199 15.73 -10.21 -1.26
C THR A 199 15.68 -11.40 -2.22
N GLN A 200 16.30 -11.26 -3.39
CA GLN A 200 16.39 -12.36 -4.34
C GLN A 200 17.10 -13.59 -3.74
N LEU A 201 18.12 -13.38 -2.91
CA LEU A 201 18.83 -14.47 -2.24
C LEU A 201 17.94 -15.20 -1.23
N GLU A 202 17.18 -14.47 -0.40
CA GLU A 202 16.24 -15.07 0.55
C GLU A 202 15.09 -15.83 -0.16
N LEU A 203 14.68 -15.39 -1.36
CA LEU A 203 13.72 -16.14 -2.19
C LEU A 203 14.33 -17.42 -2.77
N GLU A 204 15.61 -17.39 -3.15
CA GLU A 204 16.33 -18.55 -3.65
C GLU A 204 16.54 -19.62 -2.57
N GLU A 205 16.63 -19.22 -1.30
CA GLU A 205 16.66 -20.16 -0.16
C GLU A 205 15.37 -20.98 -0.01
N LEU A 206 14.25 -20.52 -0.59
CA LEU A 206 13.01 -21.30 -0.63
C LEU A 206 13.04 -22.40 -1.70
N ALA A 207 14.10 -22.51 -2.50
CA ALA A 207 14.25 -23.55 -3.51
C ALA A 207 14.11 -24.96 -2.91
N GLY A 208 13.28 -25.79 -3.55
CA GLY A 208 12.97 -27.14 -3.07
C GLY A 208 11.85 -27.20 -2.01
N SER A 209 11.37 -26.06 -1.52
CA SER A 209 10.20 -26.00 -0.63
C SER A 209 8.89 -25.88 -1.41
N CYS A 210 7.78 -26.28 -0.81
CA CYS A 210 6.43 -26.05 -1.35
C CYS A 210 5.98 -24.57 -1.27
N ALA A 211 6.77 -23.70 -0.62
CA ALA A 211 6.44 -22.29 -0.44
C ALA A 211 6.94 -21.40 -1.59
N LEU A 212 7.88 -21.87 -2.42
CA LEU A 212 8.49 -21.08 -3.49
C LEU A 212 7.46 -20.65 -4.56
N GLU A 213 6.70 -21.59 -5.10
CA GLU A 213 5.73 -21.31 -6.16
C GLU A 213 4.59 -20.37 -5.70
N PRO A 214 3.98 -20.57 -4.51
CA PRO A 214 3.03 -19.60 -3.94
C PRO A 214 3.65 -18.21 -3.74
N SER A 215 4.92 -18.16 -3.32
CA SER A 215 5.67 -16.90 -3.12
C SER A 215 5.80 -16.11 -4.42
N TYR A 216 6.26 -16.76 -5.50
CA TYR A 216 6.35 -16.13 -6.82
C TYR A 216 4.99 -15.75 -7.38
N THR A 217 3.97 -16.58 -7.18
CA THR A 217 2.60 -16.27 -7.59
C THR A 217 2.08 -15.01 -6.89
N GLN A 218 2.33 -14.88 -5.57
CA GLN A 218 1.94 -13.71 -4.80
C GLN A 218 2.67 -12.45 -5.28
N ILE A 219 4.00 -12.52 -5.43
CA ILE A 219 4.81 -11.42 -5.94
C ILE A 219 4.33 -10.96 -7.31
N ARG A 220 4.14 -11.90 -8.25
CA ARG A 220 3.63 -11.64 -9.60
C ARG A 220 2.25 -10.98 -9.57
N SER A 221 1.34 -11.45 -8.71
CA SER A 221 0.00 -10.88 -8.57
C SER A 221 0.04 -9.43 -8.10
N ILE A 222 0.87 -9.12 -7.10
CA ILE A 222 0.96 -7.78 -6.51
C ILE A 222 1.61 -6.79 -7.48
N ILE A 223 2.68 -7.20 -8.17
CA ILE A 223 3.31 -6.41 -9.22
C ILE A 223 2.32 -6.07 -10.34
N ARG A 224 1.53 -7.06 -10.78
CA ARG A 224 0.49 -6.86 -11.80
C ARG A 224 -0.58 -5.88 -11.33
N GLN A 225 -1.05 -6.04 -10.10
CA GLN A 225 -2.04 -5.14 -9.51
C GLN A 225 -1.50 -3.70 -9.42
N TYR A 226 -0.26 -3.51 -8.96
CA TYR A 226 0.39 -2.20 -8.95
C TYR A 226 0.37 -1.56 -10.35
N ALA A 227 0.86 -2.28 -11.36
CA ALA A 227 0.95 -1.75 -12.72
C ALA A 227 -0.43 -1.39 -13.29
N TYR A 228 -1.44 -2.23 -13.02
CA TYR A 228 -2.83 -1.96 -13.38
C TYR A 228 -3.34 -0.67 -12.72
N PHE A 229 -3.21 -0.55 -11.40
CA PHE A 229 -3.70 0.61 -10.66
C PHE A 229 -2.93 1.88 -11.00
N TYR A 230 -1.62 1.79 -11.24
CA TYR A 230 -0.81 2.94 -11.65
C TYR A 230 -1.36 3.55 -12.94
N LYS A 231 -1.69 2.72 -13.94
CA LYS A 231 -2.32 3.17 -15.19
C LYS A 231 -3.73 3.71 -14.97
N VAL A 232 -4.54 3.04 -14.15
CA VAL A 232 -5.90 3.51 -13.82
C VAL A 232 -5.82 4.89 -13.18
N PHE A 233 -4.99 5.09 -12.15
CA PHE A 233 -4.87 6.39 -11.48
C PHE A 233 -4.29 7.48 -12.37
N ALA A 234 -3.40 7.14 -13.32
CA ALA A 234 -2.86 8.09 -14.29
C ALA A 234 -3.88 8.57 -15.35
N THR A 235 -4.97 7.80 -15.56
CA THR A 235 -6.01 8.10 -16.56
C THR A 235 -7.28 8.70 -15.96
N LEU A 236 -7.39 8.71 -14.63
CA LEU A 236 -8.54 9.29 -13.93
C LEU A 236 -8.41 10.81 -13.81
N ASP A 237 -9.41 11.53 -14.32
CA ASP A 237 -9.46 13.00 -14.29
C ASP A 237 -10.10 13.58 -13.01
N HIS A 238 -10.42 12.73 -12.03
CA HIS A 238 -11.14 13.10 -10.82
C HIS A 238 -10.22 13.31 -9.60
N GLU A 239 -10.78 13.81 -8.49
CA GLU A 239 -10.13 14.02 -7.18
C GLU A 239 -9.21 12.87 -6.73
N ILE A 240 -9.60 11.62 -7.00
CA ILE A 240 -8.81 10.44 -6.68
C ILE A 240 -7.50 10.38 -7.47
N GLY A 241 -7.50 10.77 -8.75
CA GLY A 241 -6.29 10.83 -9.58
C GLY A 241 -5.31 11.87 -9.07
N GLU A 242 -5.82 13.04 -8.63
CA GLU A 242 -5.00 14.07 -7.98
C GLU A 242 -4.47 13.58 -6.62
N LEU A 243 -5.26 12.87 -5.81
CA LEU A 243 -4.80 12.31 -4.54
C LEU A 243 -3.74 11.22 -4.72
N MET A 244 -3.97 10.34 -5.68
CA MET A 244 -3.14 9.16 -5.98
C MET A 244 -1.91 9.49 -6.83
N HIS A 245 -1.57 10.76 -7.07
CA HIS A 245 -0.27 11.13 -7.66
C HIS A 245 0.93 10.67 -6.82
N LYS A 246 0.71 10.39 -5.53
CA LYS A 246 1.70 9.84 -4.58
C LYS A 246 1.79 8.31 -4.63
N PHE A 247 0.91 7.66 -5.39
CA PHE A 247 0.90 6.22 -5.54
C PHE A 247 2.23 5.77 -6.16
N SER A 248 2.91 4.88 -5.45
CA SER A 248 4.20 4.32 -5.86
C SER A 248 4.27 2.85 -5.48
N PHE A 249 5.22 2.12 -6.06
CA PHE A 249 5.39 0.70 -5.79
C PHE A 249 5.69 0.49 -4.30
N LYS A 250 6.52 1.35 -3.71
CA LYS A 250 6.82 1.33 -2.27
C LYS A 250 5.58 1.48 -1.38
N GLU A 251 4.57 2.19 -1.86
CA GLU A 251 3.33 2.43 -1.11
C GLU A 251 2.34 1.26 -1.25
N TYR A 252 2.34 0.58 -2.40
CA TYR A 252 1.43 -0.55 -2.65
C TYR A 252 1.95 -1.91 -2.16
N TRP A 253 3.27 -2.04 -2.01
CA TRP A 253 3.93 -3.29 -1.63
C TRP A 253 4.17 -3.45 -0.12
#